data_AF-A0A1W1EA87-F1
#
_entry.id   AF-A0A1W1EA87-F1
#
_cell.length_a   1.000
_cell.length_b   1.000
_cell.length_c   1.000
_cell.angle_alpha   90.00
_cell.angle_beta   90.00
_cell.angle_gamma   90.00
#
_symmetry.space_group_name_H-M   'P 1'
#
loop_
_entity.id
_entity.type
_entity.pdbx_description
1 polymer ?
#
loop_
_entity_poly.entity_id
_entity_poly.type
_entity_poly.pdbx_seq_one_letter_code
_entity_poly.pdbx_strand_id
1 'polypeptide(L)'
;MLIWIPVAEDKGRDSTIVPQLEAKKWALVDFDAGEMQSLAFYDNIEALGGEWVDFIILANKFENYLDYMNEGMMVLVVRQEQRTIEEIIEAFKFKELDEIGL
;
A
#
# COMPACT_ATOMS: atom_id res chain seq x y z
N MET A 1 2.61 4.29 -11.49
CA MET A 1 2.92 3.11 -10.66
C MET A 1 1.74 2.91 -9.73
N LEU A 2 1.23 1.69 -9.64
CA LEU A 2 0.10 1.37 -8.78
C LEU A 2 0.58 0.80 -7.45
N ILE A 3 0.12 1.40 -6.35
CA ILE A 3 0.51 1.05 -4.99
C ILE A 3 -0.74 0.67 -4.19
N TRP A 4 -0.71 -0.50 -3.56
CA TRP A 4 -1.83 -1.05 -2.81
C TRP A 4 -1.55 -1.00 -1.30
N ILE A 5 -2.49 -0.45 -0.53
CA ILE A 5 -2.31 -0.19 0.91
C ILE A 5 -3.56 -0.64 1.70
N PRO A 6 -3.45 -1.56 2.67
CA PRO A 6 -4.55 -1.93 3.55
C PRO A 6 -4.83 -0.83 4.57
N VAL A 7 -6.07 -0.35 4.65
CA VAL A 7 -6.45 0.75 5.55
C VAL A 7 -7.69 0.43 6.39
N ALA A 8 -7.77 1.05 7.56
CA ALA A 8 -8.89 0.84 8.50
C ALA A 8 -10.18 1.55 8.06
N GLU A 9 -10.08 2.59 7.23
CA GLU A 9 -11.20 3.38 6.75
C GLU A 9 -10.86 4.14 5.47
N ASP A 10 -11.89 4.67 4.80
CA ASP A 10 -11.75 5.68 3.75
C ASP A 10 -11.87 7.08 4.38
N LYS A 11 -10.73 7.75 4.50
CA LYS A 11 -10.58 9.18 4.84
C LYS A 11 -9.70 9.89 3.82
N GLY A 12 -9.65 9.41 2.58
CA GLY A 12 -8.69 9.93 1.60
C GLY A 12 -7.25 9.80 2.09
N ARG A 13 -6.46 10.87 1.97
CA ARG A 13 -5.02 10.89 2.32
C ARG A 13 -4.73 10.67 3.81
N ASP A 14 -5.71 10.93 4.68
CA ASP A 14 -5.60 10.73 6.13
C ASP A 14 -5.96 9.30 6.57
N SER A 15 -6.27 8.40 5.61
CA SER A 15 -6.59 7.01 5.92
C SER A 15 -5.41 6.32 6.57
N THR A 16 -5.68 5.55 7.62
CA THR A 16 -4.63 4.92 8.43
C THR A 16 -4.36 3.49 7.96
N ILE A 17 -3.08 3.17 7.72
CA ILE A 17 -2.63 1.81 7.41
C ILE A 17 -2.87 0.89 8.62
N VAL A 18 -3.33 -0.32 8.34
CA VAL A 18 -3.51 -1.38 9.33
C VAL A 18 -3.03 -2.72 8.77
N PRO A 19 -2.78 -3.73 9.60
CA PRO A 19 -2.52 -5.07 9.10
C PRO A 19 -3.63 -5.53 8.14
N GLN A 20 -3.26 -6.24 7.09
CA GLN A 20 -4.18 -6.66 6.02
C GLN A 20 -5.41 -7.43 6.52
N LEU A 21 -5.27 -8.18 7.63
CA LEU A 21 -6.38 -8.91 8.25
C LEU A 21 -7.38 -8.00 8.98
N GLU A 22 -6.96 -6.78 9.32
CA GLU A 22 -7.79 -5.75 9.95
C GLU A 22 -8.32 -4.72 8.95
N ALA A 23 -7.85 -4.80 7.70
CA ALA A 23 -8.23 -3.87 6.63
C ALA A 23 -9.74 -3.94 6.37
N LYS A 24 -10.38 -2.77 6.39
CA LYS A 24 -11.79 -2.64 5.95
C LYS A 24 -11.91 -2.11 4.54
N LYS A 25 -10.87 -1.41 4.09
CA LYS A 25 -10.73 -0.83 2.76
C LYS A 25 -9.29 -1.02 2.31
N TRP A 26 -9.10 -0.97 1.01
CA TRP A 26 -7.81 -0.99 0.35
C TRP A 26 -7.67 0.24 -0.51
N ALA A 27 -6.62 1.01 -0.27
CA ALA A 27 -6.29 2.17 -1.06
C ALA A 27 -5.43 1.76 -2.26
N LEU A 28 -5.87 2.16 -3.45
CA LEU A 28 -5.07 2.16 -4.66
C LEU A 28 -4.55 3.57 -4.89
N VAL A 29 -3.24 3.71 -4.86
CA VAL A 29 -2.58 4.96 -5.20
C VAL A 29 -1.98 4.83 -6.59
N ASP A 30 -2.37 5.73 -7.49
CA ASP A 30 -1.63 5.94 -8.73
C ASP A 30 -0.58 7.00 -8.49
N PHE A 31 0.69 6.58 -8.53
CA PHE A 31 1.85 7.42 -8.30
C PHE A 31 2.67 7.53 -9.59
N ASP A 32 2.79 8.75 -10.10
CA ASP A 32 3.58 9.04 -11.30
C ASP A 32 4.22 10.43 -11.20
N ALA A 33 5.32 10.64 -11.92
CA ALA A 33 6.08 11.89 -11.93
C ALA A 33 6.50 12.41 -10.52
N GLY A 34 6.58 11.53 -9.52
CA GLY A 34 6.98 11.89 -8.16
C GLY A 34 5.85 12.46 -7.29
N GLU A 35 4.60 12.28 -7.69
CA GLU A 35 3.40 12.72 -6.96
C GLU A 35 2.25 11.72 -7.11
N MET A 36 1.28 11.81 -6.20
CA MET A 36 0.03 11.04 -6.26
C MET A 36 -0.92 11.65 -7.30
N GLN A 37 -1.18 10.92 -8.38
CA GLN A 37 -2.11 11.30 -9.44
C GLN A 37 -3.56 11.01 -9.04
N SER A 38 -3.81 9.87 -8.41
CA SER A 38 -5.14 9.51 -7.92
C SER A 38 -5.10 8.59 -6.70
N LEU A 39 -6.21 8.54 -5.98
CA LEU A 39 -6.44 7.70 -4.83
C LEU A 39 -7.87 7.15 -4.91
N ALA A 40 -7.98 5.82 -4.97
CA ALA A 40 -9.26 5.11 -4.99
C ALA A 40 -9.31 4.07 -3.86
N PHE A 41 -10.52 3.74 -3.41
CA PHE A 41 -10.73 2.79 -2.32
C PHE A 41 -11.59 1.63 -2.76
N TYR A 42 -11.18 0.43 -2.38
CA TYR A 42 -11.82 -0.84 -2.74
C TYR A 42 -12.07 -1.69 -1.49
N ASP A 43 -13.04 -2.60 -1.57
CA ASP A 43 -13.31 -3.55 -0.49
C ASP A 43 -12.33 -4.73 -0.49
N ASN A 44 -11.82 -5.10 -1.66
CA ASN A 44 -10.88 -6.21 -1.83
C ASN A 44 -10.07 -6.05 -3.13
N ILE A 45 -9.04 -6.90 -3.28
CA ILE A 45 -8.16 -6.92 -4.45
C ILE A 45 -8.89 -7.39 -5.73
N GLU A 46 -9.91 -8.22 -5.60
CA GLU A 46 -10.70 -8.73 -6.74
C GLU A 46 -11.46 -7.61 -7.46
N ALA A 47 -11.78 -6.52 -6.75
CA ALA A 47 -12.45 -5.34 -7.30
C ALA A 47 -11.56 -4.52 -8.25
N LEU A 48 -10.26 -4.81 -8.34
CA LEU A 48 -9.32 -4.15 -9.26
C LEU A 48 -9.53 -4.52 -10.73
N GLY A 49 -10.33 -5.55 -11.03
CA GLY A 49 -10.67 -5.89 -12.42
C GLY A 49 -9.48 -6.29 -13.30
N GLY A 50 -8.35 -6.70 -12.69
CA GLY A 50 -7.15 -7.13 -13.41
C GLY A 50 -6.10 -6.05 -13.65
N GLU A 51 -6.19 -4.89 -12.99
CA GLU A 51 -5.08 -3.94 -12.97
C GLU A 51 -3.84 -4.54 -12.32
N TRP A 52 -2.67 -4.30 -12.94
CA TRP A 52 -1.39 -4.78 -12.42
C TRP A 52 -0.87 -3.83 -11.36
N VAL A 53 -0.87 -4.29 -10.11
CA VAL A 53 -0.31 -3.54 -8.97
C VAL A 53 1.21 -3.74 -8.93
N ASP A 54 1.96 -2.65 -8.91
CA ASP A 54 3.42 -2.69 -8.87
C ASP A 54 3.95 -2.94 -7.44
N PHE A 55 3.31 -2.31 -6.45
CA PHE A 55 3.75 -2.34 -5.05
C PHE A 55 2.61 -2.64 -4.10
N ILE A 56 2.90 -3.36 -3.03
CA ILE A 56 2.05 -3.42 -1.85
C ILE A 56 2.83 -2.91 -0.63
N ILE A 57 2.20 -2.03 0.15
CA ILE A 57 2.79 -1.49 1.38
C ILE A 57 2.02 -2.05 2.56
N LEU A 58 2.69 -2.84 3.40
CA LEU A 58 2.11 -3.51 4.57
C LEU A 58 2.44 -2.76 5.87
N ALA A 59 1.58 -2.95 6.88
CA ALA A 59 1.75 -2.31 8.18
C ALA A 59 2.95 -2.88 8.94
N ASN A 60 3.29 -4.15 8.70
CA ASN A 60 4.43 -4.80 9.31
C ASN A 60 4.91 -6.03 8.52
N LYS A 61 6.10 -6.52 8.86
CA LYS A 61 6.75 -7.67 8.20
C LYS A 61 6.26 -9.06 8.64
N PHE A 62 5.33 -9.16 9.59
CA PHE A 62 4.84 -10.43 10.12
C PHE A 62 3.58 -10.93 9.40
N GLU A 63 3.14 -10.21 8.39
CA GLU A 63 1.98 -10.52 7.57
C GLU A 63 2.34 -11.56 6.48
N ASN A 64 1.36 -12.27 5.94
CA ASN A 64 1.61 -13.14 4.79
C ASN A 64 1.81 -12.27 3.54
N TYR A 65 3.06 -12.12 3.11
CA TYR A 65 3.44 -11.36 1.92
C TYR A 65 3.88 -12.23 0.73
N LEU A 66 4.01 -13.55 0.93
CA LEU A 66 4.53 -14.46 -0.08
C LEU A 66 3.64 -14.49 -1.33
N ASP A 67 2.33 -14.38 -1.13
CA ASP A 67 1.35 -14.39 -2.22
C ASP A 67 1.57 -13.19 -3.15
N TYR A 68 1.78 -11.99 -2.61
CA TYR A 68 2.06 -10.79 -3.40
C TYR A 68 3.38 -10.87 -4.16
N MET A 69 4.43 -11.44 -3.54
CA MET A 69 5.70 -11.66 -4.26
C MET A 69 5.55 -12.65 -5.41
N ASN A 70 4.76 -13.73 -5.22
CA ASN A 70 4.49 -14.70 -6.28
C ASN A 70 3.69 -14.10 -7.44
N GLU A 71 2.85 -13.11 -7.16
CA GLU A 71 2.11 -12.32 -8.16
C GLU A 71 2.98 -11.24 -8.84
N GLY A 72 4.24 -11.08 -8.42
CA GLY A 72 5.20 -10.16 -9.02
C GLY A 72 5.15 -8.74 -8.46
N MET A 73 4.46 -8.53 -7.33
CA MET A 73 4.44 -7.24 -6.63
C MET A 73 5.70 -7.07 -5.77
N MET A 74 6.20 -5.84 -5.68
CA MET A 74 7.22 -5.48 -4.69
C MET A 74 6.56 -5.22 -3.34
N VAL A 75 7.03 -5.90 -2.30
CA VAL A 75 6.47 -5.78 -0.95
C VAL A 75 7.32 -4.83 -0.11
N LEU A 76 6.70 -3.73 0.32
CA LEU A 76 7.31 -2.74 1.20
C LEU A 76 6.60 -2.72 2.55
N VAL A 77 7.29 -2.24 3.59
CA VAL A 77 6.78 -2.13 4.95
C VAL A 77 7.02 -0.73 5.49
N VAL A 78 6.01 -0.20 6.15
CA VAL A 78 6.11 1.08 6.86
C VAL A 78 7.00 0.96 8.09
N ARG A 79 7.74 2.03 8.40
CA ARG A 79 8.43 2.21 9.68
C ARG A 79 7.45 2.80 10.69
N GLN A 80 7.76 2.68 11.99
CA GLN A 80 6.84 3.00 13.11
C GLN A 80 6.19 4.39 13.08
N GLU A 81 6.77 5.34 12.35
CA GLU A 81 6.33 6.73 12.30
C GLU A 81 5.29 7.00 11.20
N GLN A 82 5.20 6.17 10.16
CA GLN A 82 4.24 6.40 9.06
C GLN A 82 2.92 5.68 9.33
N ARG A 83 1.83 6.45 9.38
CA ARG A 83 0.49 5.91 9.67
C ARG A 83 -0.51 6.23 8.59
N THR A 84 -0.42 7.40 7.97
CA THR A 84 -1.38 7.87 6.96
C THR A 84 -0.90 7.61 5.53
N ILE A 85 -1.81 7.57 4.56
CA ILE A 85 -1.43 7.43 3.15
C ILE A 85 -0.48 8.56 2.71
N GLU A 86 -0.71 9.81 3.13
CA GLU A 86 0.18 10.93 2.77
C GLU A 86 1.63 10.68 3.24
N GLU A 87 1.81 10.32 4.50
CA GLU A 87 3.14 10.00 5.07
C GLU A 87 3.79 8.80 4.38
N ILE A 88 3.01 7.78 4.05
CA ILE A 88 3.49 6.58 3.38
C ILE A 88 3.97 6.89 1.96
N ILE A 89 3.23 7.71 1.22
CA ILE A 89 3.60 8.10 -0.15
C ILE A 89 4.80 9.03 -0.15
N GLU A 90 4.94 9.90 0.85
CA GLU A 90 6.15 10.69 1.06
C GLU A 90 7.36 9.78 1.33
N ALA A 91 7.24 8.80 2.23
CA ALA A 91 8.28 7.82 2.50
C ALA A 91 8.61 6.96 1.27
N PHE A 92 7.62 6.57 0.48
CA PHE A 92 7.81 5.85 -0.79
C PHE A 92 8.66 6.68 -1.77
N LYS A 93 8.34 7.96 -1.93
CA LYS A 93 9.07 8.90 -2.81
C LYS A 93 10.54 9.01 -2.42
N PHE A 94 10.85 9.04 -1.13
CA PHE A 94 12.21 9.15 -0.61
C PHE A 94 12.91 7.79 -0.40
N LYS A 95 12.25 6.67 -0.73
CA LYS A 95 12.74 5.29 -0.54
C LYS A 95 13.06 4.98 0.93
N GLU A 96 12.20 5.44 1.83
CA GLU A 96 12.34 5.28 3.29
C GLU A 96 11.49 4.14 3.86
N LEU A 97 10.80 3.38 2.99
CA LEU A 97 10.11 2.14 3.35
C LEU A 97 11.08 0.95 3.32
N ASP A 98 10.83 -0.05 4.16
CA ASP A 98 11.67 -1.26 4.21
C ASP A 98 11.15 -2.31 3.22
N GLU A 99 12.03 -2.82 2.36
CA GLU A 99 11.70 -3.92 1.44
C GLU A 99 11.77 -5.27 2.19
N ILE A 100 10.74 -6.11 2.05
CA ILE A 100 10.77 -7.47 2.58
C ILE A 100 11.40 -8.41 1.55
N GLY A 101 12.33 -9.26 2.00
CA GLY A 101 12.87 -10.36 1.17
C GLY A 101 14.30 -10.15 0.67
N LEU A 102 14.94 -9.03 1.05
CA LEU A 102 16.37 -8.78 0.88
C LEU A 102 17.18 -9.16 2.13
#